data_AF-A0A151SCJ2-F1
#
_entry.id   AF-A0A151SCJ2-F1
#
_cell.length_a   1.000
_cell.length_b   1.000
_cell.length_c   1.000
_cell.angle_alpha   90.00
_cell.angle_beta   90.00
_cell.angle_gamma   90.00
#
_symmetry.space_group_name_H-M   'P 1'
#
loop_
_entity.id
_entity.type
_entity.pdbx_description
1 polymer ?
#
loop_
_entity_poly.entity_id
_entity_poly.type
_entity_poly.pdbx_seq_one_letter_code
_entity_poly.pdbx_strand_id
1 'polypeptide(L)'
;MLWDCPAVINIWRKLSLDRRIVSWIYPPEHVFKLNVDGSSIGNPRLAGYGGLLHNSVGEWIRGFTGSCVLATSLYAELLALLKGIQLAWDMNICDFLCESDSLPALQLITQDTSFYPYATVINKI
;
A
#
# COMPACT_ATOMS: atom_id res chain seq x y z
N MET A 1 -13.98 -11.45 -13.56
CA MET A 1 -14.90 -11.93 -12.51
C MET A 1 -14.92 -10.88 -11.43
N LEU A 2 -16.11 -10.57 -10.93
CA LEU A 2 -16.56 -9.33 -10.30
C LEU A 2 -15.68 -8.87 -9.11
N TRP A 3 -15.08 -7.68 -9.21
CA TRP A 3 -14.29 -7.02 -8.15
C TRP A 3 -14.97 -5.74 -7.64
N ASP A 4 -16.30 -5.63 -7.76
CA ASP A 4 -17.02 -4.43 -7.34
C ASP A 4 -17.29 -4.46 -5.83
N CYS A 5 -16.23 -4.46 -5.03
CA CYS A 5 -16.32 -3.99 -3.65
C CYS A 5 -15.99 -2.50 -3.67
N PRO A 6 -16.90 -1.59 -3.26
CA PRO A 6 -16.59 -0.18 -3.15
C PRO A 6 -15.61 0.01 -1.99
N ALA A 7 -14.32 -0.18 -2.27
CA ALA A 7 -13.28 0.02 -1.30
C ALA A 7 -13.22 1.50 -0.95
N VAL A 8 -13.57 1.84 0.28
CA VAL A 8 -13.17 3.13 0.85
C VAL A 8 -11.69 2.99 1.21
N ILE A 9 -10.80 3.25 0.24
CA ILE A 9 -9.36 3.27 0.50
C ILE A 9 -9.07 4.52 1.33
N ASN A 10 -9.16 4.36 2.66
CA ASN A 10 -8.71 5.38 3.59
C ASN A 10 -7.20 5.32 3.66
N ILE A 11 -6.54 6.13 2.84
CA ILE A 11 -5.10 6.32 2.86
C ILE A 11 -4.75 7.21 4.06
N TRP A 12 -4.12 6.64 5.08
CA TRP A 12 -3.71 7.40 6.26
C TRP A 12 -2.27 7.90 6.11
N ARG A 13 -2.10 9.22 6.20
CA ARG A 13 -0.78 9.86 6.34
C ARG A 13 -0.46 10.04 7.82
N LYS A 14 0.53 9.30 8.34
CA LYS A 14 1.07 9.61 9.67
C LYS A 14 1.93 10.88 9.60
N LEU A 15 1.31 12.02 9.92
CA LEU A 15 2.05 13.26 10.17
C LEU A 15 2.57 13.27 11.60
N SER A 16 3.70 12.62 11.89
CA SER A 16 4.38 12.89 13.16
C SER A 16 5.28 14.12 13.00
N LEU A 17 4.73 15.31 13.28
CA LEU A 17 5.51 16.54 13.45
C LEU A 17 6.23 16.60 14.80
N ASP A 18 5.91 15.70 15.75
CA ASP A 18 6.60 15.58 17.04
C ASP A 18 7.54 14.36 17.03
N ARG A 19 8.78 14.58 17.44
CA ARG A 19 9.85 13.57 17.59
C ARG A 19 9.60 12.58 18.75
N ARG A 20 8.39 12.52 19.30
CA ARG A 20 8.11 11.80 20.55
C ARG A 20 7.13 10.66 20.31
N ILE A 21 7.72 9.47 20.27
CA ILE A 21 7.11 8.13 20.25
C ILE A 21 6.41 7.78 18.93
N VAL A 22 7.14 7.06 18.08
CA VAL A 22 6.58 6.35 16.93
C VAL A 22 6.03 5.01 17.44
N SER A 23 4.79 4.99 17.93
CA SER A 23 4.06 3.74 18.16
C SER A 23 3.20 3.39 16.94
N TRP A 24 3.05 2.09 16.67
CA TRP A 24 2.03 1.63 15.73
C TRP A 24 0.65 1.87 16.35
N ILE A 25 -0.29 2.39 15.57
CA ILE A 25 -1.64 2.73 16.01
C ILE A 25 -2.59 1.68 15.44
N TYR A 26 -3.33 1.00 16.32
CA TYR A 26 -4.37 0.05 15.92
C TYR A 26 -5.41 0.74 15.04
N PRO A 27 -5.92 0.08 13.98
CA PRO A 27 -7.06 0.61 13.24
C PRO A 27 -8.33 0.57 14.12
N PRO A 28 -9.43 1.23 13.70
CA PRO A 28 -10.73 1.09 14.36
C PRO A 28 -11.17 -0.37 14.50
N GLU A 29 -12.08 -0.64 15.42
CA GLU A 29 -12.64 -1.97 15.62
C GLU A 29 -13.24 -2.52 14.32
N HIS A 30 -13.02 -3.81 14.05
CA HIS A 30 -13.44 -4.51 12.84
C HIS A 30 -12.79 -4.05 11.52
N VAL A 31 -11.83 -3.12 11.57
CA VAL A 31 -11.09 -2.65 10.40
C VAL A 31 -9.73 -3.34 10.33
N PHE A 32 -9.34 -3.78 9.14
CA PHE A 32 -8.00 -4.31 8.90
C PHE A 32 -7.02 -3.18 8.57
N LYS A 33 -5.74 -3.38 8.84
CA LYS A 33 -4.68 -2.45 8.44
C LYS A 33 -3.69 -3.14 7.52
N LEU A 34 -3.53 -2.60 6.32
CA LEU A 34 -2.58 -3.03 5.31
C LEU A 34 -1.40 -2.04 5.30
N ASN A 35 -0.23 -2.45 5.77
CA ASN A 35 1.01 -1.68 5.62
C ASN A 35 1.79 -2.20 4.42
N VAL A 36 2.25 -1.30 3.54
CA VAL A 36 3.02 -1.66 2.33
C VAL A 36 4.30 -0.84 2.25
N ASP A 37 5.31 -1.40 1.60
CA ASP A 37 6.62 -0.77 1.37
C ASP A 37 7.25 -1.28 0.07
N GLY A 38 7.93 -0.38 -0.64
CA GLY A 38 8.65 -0.63 -1.88
C GLY A 38 10.08 -0.11 -1.81
N SER A 39 11.04 -0.99 -2.01
CA SER A 39 12.47 -0.67 -1.87
C SER A 39 13.24 -0.91 -3.18
N SER A 40 14.28 -0.11 -3.44
CA SER A 40 15.16 -0.28 -4.61
C SER A 40 16.62 0.02 -4.30
N ILE A 41 17.54 -0.84 -4.76
CA ILE A 41 18.99 -0.74 -4.58
C ILE A 41 19.59 0.03 -5.77
N GLY A 42 19.33 1.34 -5.80
CA GLY A 42 19.52 2.22 -6.96
C GLY A 42 18.16 2.69 -7.49
N ASN A 43 18.11 3.69 -8.38
CA ASN A 43 16.83 4.27 -8.80
C ASN A 43 16.87 4.78 -10.26
N PRO A 44 16.67 3.92 -11.27
CA PRO A 44 16.17 2.54 -11.19
C PRO A 44 17.27 1.46 -11.07
N ARG A 45 16.97 0.36 -10.35
CA ARG A 45 17.78 -0.88 -10.33
C ARG A 45 16.96 -2.05 -9.76
N LEU A 46 17.62 -3.02 -9.12
CA LEU A 46 16.99 -4.14 -8.43
C LEU A 46 16.11 -3.59 -7.31
N ALA A 47 14.84 -3.95 -7.34
CA ALA A 47 13.84 -3.51 -6.40
C ALA A 47 13.01 -4.68 -5.87
N GLY A 48 12.27 -4.42 -4.81
CA GLY A 48 11.29 -5.34 -4.25
C GLY A 48 10.16 -4.58 -3.60
N TYR A 49 9.06 -5.26 -3.39
CA TYR A 49 7.88 -4.72 -2.73
C TYR A 49 7.38 -5.73 -1.70
N GLY A 50 6.59 -5.27 -0.76
CA GLY A 50 5.95 -6.14 0.21
C GLY A 50 5.01 -5.39 1.11
N GLY A 51 4.47 -6.14 2.06
CA GLY A 51 3.57 -5.60 3.06
C GLY A 51 2.95 -6.67 3.93
N LEU A 52 2.13 -6.21 4.86
CA LEU A 52 1.48 -7.04 5.85
C LEU A 52 0.06 -6.54 6.12
N LEU A 53 -0.79 -7.47 6.51
CA LEU A 53 -2.18 -7.24 6.89
C LEU A 53 -2.35 -7.61 8.36
N HIS A 54 -2.87 -6.66 9.14
CA HIS A 54 -3.20 -6.82 10.55
C HIS A 54 -4.71 -6.65 10.78
N ASN A 55 -5.25 -7.28 11.82
CA ASN A 55 -6.62 -6.99 12.28
C ASN A 55 -6.63 -5.83 13.30
N SER A 56 -7.82 -5.49 13.81
CA SER A 56 -8.03 -4.39 14.75
C SER A 56 -7.39 -4.57 16.13
N VAL A 57 -7.00 -5.80 16.48
CA VAL A 57 -6.25 -6.11 17.70
C VAL A 57 -4.76 -6.31 17.45
N GLY A 58 -4.28 -5.96 16.24
CA GLY A 58 -2.87 -5.98 15.84
C GLY A 58 -2.29 -7.36 15.62
N GLU A 59 -3.14 -8.39 15.52
CA GLU A 59 -2.69 -9.71 15.13
C GLU A 59 -2.31 -9.72 13.65
N TRP A 60 -1.20 -10.38 13.36
CA TRP A 60 -0.77 -10.61 12.00
C TRP A 60 -1.67 -11.63 11.31
N ILE A 61 -2.25 -11.23 10.17
CA ILE A 61 -3.17 -12.04 9.38
C ILE A 61 -2.44 -12.67 8.19
N ARG A 62 -1.71 -11.86 7.41
CA ARG A 62 -0.98 -12.32 6.23
C ARG A 62 0.10 -11.31 5.82
N GLY A 63 1.17 -11.79 5.21
CA GLY A 63 2.20 -10.96 4.57
C GLY A 63 2.37 -11.31 3.08
N PHE A 64 2.97 -10.40 2.33
CA PHE A 64 3.33 -10.63 0.93
C PHE A 64 4.67 -9.96 0.59
N THR A 65 5.33 -10.46 -0.45
CA THR A 65 6.54 -9.88 -1.00
C THR A 65 6.67 -10.23 -2.48
N GLY A 66 7.43 -9.44 -3.22
CA GLY A 66 7.85 -9.74 -4.58
C GLY A 66 9.06 -8.91 -4.99
N SER A 67 9.67 -9.28 -6.11
CA SER A 67 10.87 -8.64 -6.65
C SER A 67 10.63 -8.02 -8.02
N CYS A 68 11.37 -6.97 -8.35
CA CYS A 68 11.43 -6.33 -9.66
C CYS A 68 12.88 -6.17 -10.10
N VAL A 69 13.20 -6.61 -11.31
CA VAL A 69 14.60 -6.61 -11.80
C VAL A 69 15.14 -5.20 -12.05
N LEU A 70 14.31 -4.32 -12.62
CA LEU A 70 14.66 -2.93 -12.92
C LEU A 70 13.45 -2.04 -12.61
N ALA A 71 13.48 -1.36 -11.48
CA ALA A 71 12.41 -0.50 -11.02
C ALA A 71 12.92 0.66 -10.17
N THR A 72 12.16 1.74 -10.18
CA THR A 72 12.34 2.85 -9.24
C THR A 72 11.74 2.49 -7.88
N SER A 73 12.15 3.19 -6.82
CA SER A 73 11.49 3.03 -5.50
C SER A 73 9.99 3.34 -5.60
N LEU A 74 9.63 4.39 -6.34
CA LEU A 74 8.23 4.76 -6.59
C LEU A 74 7.44 3.65 -7.29
N TYR A 75 8.02 3.00 -8.30
CA TYR A 75 7.34 1.89 -8.97
C TYR A 75 7.17 0.68 -8.05
N ALA A 76 8.18 0.38 -7.24
CA ALA A 76 8.10 -0.68 -6.23
C ALA A 76 6.98 -0.41 -5.21
N GLU A 77 6.85 0.84 -4.75
CA GLU A 77 5.75 1.28 -3.86
C GLU A 77 4.38 1.12 -4.49
N LEU A 78 4.20 1.56 -5.74
CA LEU A 78 2.95 1.38 -6.47
C LEU A 78 2.59 -0.11 -6.65
N LEU A 79 3.59 -0.98 -6.84
CA LEU A 79 3.36 -2.42 -6.87
C LEU A 79 3.04 -2.98 -5.48
N ALA A 80 3.63 -2.46 -4.41
CA ALA A 80 3.32 -2.83 -3.04
C ALA A 80 1.84 -2.55 -2.73
N LEU A 81 1.36 -1.34 -3.09
CA LEU A 81 -0.04 -0.93 -2.99
C LEU A 81 -0.95 -1.87 -3.78
N LEU A 82 -0.69 -2.05 -5.08
CA LEU A 82 -1.50 -2.90 -5.95
C LEU A 82 -1.60 -4.33 -5.42
N LYS A 83 -0.47 -4.91 -5.00
CA LYS A 83 -0.42 -6.31 -4.53
C LYS A 83 -1.01 -6.49 -3.14
N GLY A 84 -0.84 -5.52 -2.25
CA GLY A 84 -1.48 -5.53 -0.94
C GLY A 84 -3.01 -5.42 -1.03
N ILE A 85 -3.52 -4.55 -1.89
CA ILE A 85 -4.97 -4.39 -2.12
C ILE A 85 -5.56 -5.66 -2.74
N GLN A 86 -4.90 -6.22 -3.76
CA GLN A 86 -5.30 -7.51 -4.35
C GLN A 86 -5.35 -8.62 -3.29
N LEU A 87 -4.34 -8.70 -2.42
CA LEU A 87 -4.31 -9.67 -1.33
C LEU A 87 -5.51 -9.53 -0.39
N ALA A 88 -5.87 -8.30 0.00
CA ALA A 88 -7.02 -8.06 0.87
C ALA A 88 -8.33 -8.51 0.19
N TRP A 89 -8.53 -8.17 -1.09
CA TRP A 89 -9.70 -8.58 -1.85
C TRP A 89 -9.77 -10.10 -2.06
N ASP A 90 -8.65 -10.77 -2.34
CA ASP A 90 -8.57 -12.24 -2.43
C ASP A 90 -8.98 -12.92 -1.11
N MET A 91 -8.89 -12.20 0.01
CA MET A 91 -9.32 -12.66 1.33
C MET A 91 -10.75 -12.23 1.69
N ASN A 92 -11.51 -11.64 0.75
CA ASN A 92 -12.82 -11.03 0.96
C ASN A 92 -12.81 -9.90 2.01
N ILE A 93 -11.67 -9.21 2.17
CA ILE A 93 -11.53 -8.05 3.06
C ILE A 93 -11.67 -6.80 2.20
N CYS A 94 -12.84 -6.14 2.32
CA CYS A 94 -13.13 -4.93 1.56
C CYS A 94 -12.98 -3.64 2.36
N ASP A 95 -12.99 -3.71 3.69
CA ASP A 95 -12.85 -2.57 4.58
C ASP A 95 -11.51 -2.64 5.33
N PHE A 96 -10.57 -1.81 4.90
CA PHE A 96 -9.23 -1.74 5.47
C PHE A 96 -8.59 -0.37 5.29
N LEU A 97 -7.68 -0.04 6.20
CA LEU A 97 -6.80 1.12 6.11
C LEU A 97 -5.50 0.72 5.43
N CYS A 98 -5.17 1.33 4.30
CA CYS A 98 -3.89 1.13 3.64
C CYS A 98 -2.91 2.25 4.02
N GLU A 99 -1.70 1.87 4.46
CA GLU A 99 -0.64 2.78 4.87
C GLU A 99 0.63 2.50 4.04
N SER A 100 1.15 3.54 3.39
CA SER A 100 2.47 3.59 2.75
C SER A 100 3.20 4.83 3.26
N ASP A 101 4.52 4.77 3.36
CA ASP A 101 5.36 5.93 3.72
C ASP A 101 5.74 6.78 2.50
N SER A 102 5.39 6.33 1.28
CA SER A 102 5.70 7.00 0.03
C SER A 102 4.65 8.04 -0.35
N LEU A 103 4.87 9.28 0.10
CA LEU A 103 4.03 10.42 -0.29
C LEU A 103 3.81 10.54 -1.81
N PRO A 104 4.83 10.36 -2.68
CA PRO A 104 4.61 10.42 -4.12
C PRO A 104 3.68 9.32 -4.63
N ALA A 105 3.76 8.10 -4.09
CA ALA A 105 2.87 7.01 -4.47
C ALA A 105 1.41 7.33 -4.08
N LEU A 106 1.21 7.84 -2.86
CA LEU A 106 -0.12 8.24 -2.37
C LEU A 106 -0.72 9.38 -3.20
N GLN A 107 0.09 10.36 -3.62
CA GLN A 107 -0.38 11.44 -4.49
C GLN A 107 -0.82 10.93 -5.87
N LEU A 108 -0.10 9.95 -6.42
CA LEU A 108 -0.43 9.40 -7.74
C LEU A 108 -1.73 8.61 -7.75
N ILE A 109 -2.07 7.91 -6.67
CA ILE A 109 -3.31 7.12 -6.59
C ILE A 109 -4.54 7.95 -6.18
N THR A 110 -4.33 9.17 -5.68
CA THR A 110 -5.42 10.06 -5.22
C THR A 110 -5.78 11.15 -6.21
N GLN A 111 -5.01 11.32 -7.28
CA GLN A 111 -5.18 12.37 -8.29
C GLN A 111 -5.37 11.77 -9.68
N ASP A 112 -5.95 12.53 -10.60
CA ASP A 112 -6.01 12.12 -12.01
C ASP A 112 -4.59 12.10 -12.60
N THR A 113 -4.12 10.90 -12.93
CA THR A 113 -2.76 10.63 -13.41
C THR A 113 -2.74 10.03 -14.81
N SER A 114 -3.76 10.32 -15.63
CA SER A 114 -3.90 9.81 -17.00
C SER A 114 -2.67 9.95 -17.91
N PHE A 115 -1.73 10.86 -17.59
CA PHE A 115 -0.49 11.11 -18.34
C PHE A 115 0.80 10.64 -17.65
N TYR A 116 0.74 9.97 -16.50
CA TYR A 116 1.95 9.50 -15.81
C TYR A 116 2.49 8.20 -16.41
N PRO A 117 3.82 7.98 -16.43
CA PRO A 117 4.43 6.73 -16.92
C PRO A 117 3.93 5.45 -16.22
N TYR A 118 3.33 5.57 -15.03
CA TYR A 118 2.80 4.46 -14.24
C TYR A 118 1.27 4.35 -14.26
N ALA A 119 0.58 5.09 -15.15
CA ALA A 119 -0.89 5.08 -15.24
C ALA A 119 -1.48 3.66 -15.37
N THR A 120 -0.79 2.74 -16.04
CA THR A 120 -1.25 1.34 -16.18
C THR A 120 -1.29 0.55 -14.88
N VAL A 121 -0.42 0.89 -13.92
CA VAL A 121 -0.43 0.31 -12.57
C VAL A 121 -1.44 1.05 -11.70
N ILE A 122 -1.44 2.38 -11.77
CA ILE A 122 -2.35 3.23 -10.98
C ILE A 122 -3.81 2.92 -11.29
N ASN A 123 -4.18 2.76 -12.56
CA ASN A 123 -5.55 2.42 -12.99
C ASN A 123 -6.02 1.02 -12.55
N LYS A 124 -5.14 0.22 -11.93
CA LYS A 124 -5.48 -1.12 -11.39
C LYS A 124 -5.58 -1.13 -9.86
N ILE A 125 -5.19 -0.04 -9.22
CA ILE A 125 -5.33 0.21 -7.77
C ILE A 125 -6.74 0.73 -7.53
#